data_AF-A0A934Z9S5-F1
#
_entry.id   AF-A0A934Z9S5-F1
#
_cell.length_a   1.000
_cell.length_b   1.000
_cell.length_c   1.000
_cell.angle_alpha   90.00
_cell.angle_beta   90.00
_cell.angle_gamma   90.00
#
_symmetry.space_group_name_H-M   'P 1'
#
loop_
_entity.id
_entity.type
_entity.pdbx_description
1 polymer ?
#
loop_
_entity_poly.entity_id
_entity_poly.type
_entity_poly.pdbx_seq_one_letter_code
_entity_poly.pdbx_strand_id
1 'polypeptide(L)'
;MKHLQRPCPICRGDRGEVLHTQRFDLPDEDPLPREYDVVACATCGFAFADTPASQSTYDAYYADRSKYEDRTVGTGGGDNPYDLQRLEAVAAFLASHIPWHDRPVLDLGCANGGLLQALSRHGFTRLFGVDPSPGCAANVRALGFEGHVGGLFVASDLGRFGLVSLSHVLEHVRVLDAATSALRSLVDEGGLLYVETPDAAGYAGCLRAPFQDFNTEHINHFTRRSLESLLGAA
;
A
#
# COMPACT_ATOMS: atom_id res chain seq x y z
N MET A 1 -28.30 2.86 -7.65
CA MET A 1 -27.13 3.75 -7.55
C MET A 1 -27.28 4.67 -6.35
N LYS A 2 -26.30 4.70 -5.43
CA LYS A 2 -26.28 5.63 -4.29
C LYS A 2 -25.43 6.86 -4.62
N HIS A 3 -25.61 7.94 -3.84
CA HIS A 3 -24.58 8.96 -3.71
C HIS A 3 -23.45 8.41 -2.84
N LEU A 4 -22.21 8.65 -3.25
CA LEU A 4 -21.02 8.20 -2.56
C LEU A 4 -20.63 9.15 -1.42
N GLN A 5 -20.11 8.59 -0.33
CA GLN A 5 -19.52 9.34 0.80
C GLN A 5 -18.14 9.91 0.46
N ARG A 6 -17.42 9.28 -0.47
CA ARG A 6 -16.20 9.84 -1.09
C ARG A 6 -16.31 9.78 -2.62
N PRO A 7 -15.80 10.78 -3.36
CA PRO A 7 -15.71 10.69 -4.81
C PRO A 7 -14.93 9.45 -5.23
N CYS A 8 -15.28 8.88 -6.39
CA CYS A 8 -14.53 7.78 -6.97
C CYS A 8 -13.03 8.14 -7.05
N PRO A 9 -12.13 7.30 -6.49
CA PRO A 9 -10.72 7.64 -6.41
C PRO A 9 -10.00 7.77 -7.77
N ILE A 10 -10.59 7.21 -8.83
CA ILE A 10 -10.02 7.27 -10.18
C ILE A 10 -10.64 8.40 -10.99
N CYS A 11 -11.97 8.44 -11.11
CA CYS A 11 -12.64 9.36 -12.05
C CYS A 11 -13.43 10.49 -11.38
N ARG A 12 -13.38 10.61 -10.05
CA ARG A 12 -14.09 11.63 -9.25
C ARG A 12 -15.63 11.61 -9.34
N GLY A 13 -16.21 10.58 -9.96
CA GLY A 13 -17.68 10.41 -10.00
C GLY A 13 -18.26 10.26 -8.59
N ASP A 14 -19.49 10.74 -8.40
CA ASP A 14 -20.17 10.84 -7.09
C ASP A 14 -21.31 9.80 -6.93
N ARG A 15 -21.46 8.91 -7.91
CA ARG A 15 -22.44 7.82 -7.92
C ARG A 15 -21.77 6.45 -7.99
N GLY A 16 -22.35 5.48 -7.31
CA GLY A 16 -21.92 4.08 -7.38
C GLY A 16 -23.05 3.08 -7.16
N GLU A 17 -22.82 1.86 -7.63
CA GLU A 17 -23.63 0.68 -7.32
C GLU A 17 -23.13 0.06 -6.02
N VAL A 18 -24.03 -0.29 -5.10
CA VAL A 18 -23.66 -1.03 -3.89
C VAL A 18 -23.54 -2.49 -4.26
N LEU A 19 -22.34 -3.04 -4.13
CA LEU A 19 -22.08 -4.46 -4.35
C LEU A 19 -22.33 -5.27 -3.07
N HIS A 20 -21.93 -4.71 -1.92
CA HIS A 20 -22.07 -5.34 -0.61
C HIS A 20 -22.01 -4.30 0.52
N THR A 21 -22.64 -4.59 1.66
CA THR A 21 -22.46 -3.81 2.90
C THR A 21 -21.66 -4.65 3.88
N GLN A 22 -20.41 -4.25 4.10
CA GLN A 22 -19.49 -4.92 5.01
C GLN A 22 -19.69 -4.41 6.43
N ARG A 23 -19.73 -5.32 7.40
CA ARG A 23 -19.82 -5.02 8.83
C ARG A 23 -18.68 -5.71 9.57
N PHE A 24 -18.12 -5.03 10.56
CA PHE A 24 -16.98 -5.49 11.35
C PHE A 24 -17.29 -5.47 12.83
N ASP A 25 -16.78 -6.47 13.54
CA ASP A 25 -16.71 -6.47 14.99
C ASP A 25 -15.32 -5.98 15.41
N LEU A 26 -15.27 -4.72 15.87
CA LEU A 26 -14.03 -4.02 16.23
C LEU A 26 -14.05 -3.65 17.73
N PRO A 27 -12.88 -3.52 18.38
CA PRO A 27 -12.80 -2.92 19.71
C PRO A 27 -13.42 -1.52 19.75
N ASP A 28 -13.91 -1.09 20.90
CA ASP A 28 -14.58 0.23 21.06
C ASP A 28 -13.64 1.40 20.77
N GLU A 29 -12.35 1.21 21.03
CA GLU A 29 -11.30 2.19 20.81
C GLU A 29 -10.73 2.20 19.38
N ASP A 30 -11.21 1.33 18.48
CA ASP A 30 -10.75 1.30 17.08
C ASP A 30 -11.28 2.53 16.31
N PRO A 31 -10.41 3.35 15.68
CA PRO A 31 -10.84 4.55 14.97
C PRO A 31 -11.50 4.26 13.62
N LEU A 32 -11.40 3.03 13.10
CA LEU A 32 -11.95 2.65 11.81
C LEU A 32 -13.47 2.38 11.90
N PRO A 33 -14.20 2.60 10.80
CA PRO A 33 -15.65 2.45 10.82
C PRO A 33 -16.04 0.98 10.91
N ARG A 34 -17.06 0.70 11.72
CA ARG A 34 -17.63 -0.65 11.92
C ARG A 34 -18.43 -1.15 10.72
N GLU A 35 -18.72 -0.30 9.76
CA GLU A 35 -19.35 -0.69 8.51
C GLU A 35 -19.00 0.27 7.37
N TYR A 36 -19.02 -0.25 6.15
CA TYR A 36 -19.00 0.53 4.92
C TYR A 36 -19.68 -0.26 3.79
N ASP A 37 -20.07 0.45 2.74
CA ASP A 37 -20.48 -0.21 1.49
C ASP A 37 -19.27 -0.44 0.58
N VAL A 38 -19.11 -1.65 0.07
CA VAL A 38 -18.28 -1.90 -1.12
C VAL A 38 -19.09 -1.49 -2.33
N VAL A 39 -18.56 -0.57 -3.12
CA VAL A 39 -19.25 0.00 -4.28
C VAL A 39 -18.45 -0.14 -5.55
N ALA A 40 -19.14 -0.21 -6.70
CA ALA A 40 -18.55 0.02 -8.01
C ALA A 40 -18.94 1.41 -8.53
N CYS A 41 -17.96 2.19 -8.99
CA CYS A 41 -18.23 3.51 -9.57
C CYS A 41 -19.14 3.41 -10.81
N ALA A 42 -20.18 4.24 -10.87
CA ALA A 42 -21.12 4.30 -12.00
C ALA A 42 -20.46 4.62 -13.35
N THR A 43 -19.34 5.33 -13.32
CA THR A 43 -18.68 5.90 -14.51
C THR A 43 -17.54 5.02 -15.00
N CYS A 44 -16.61 4.65 -14.11
CA CYS A 44 -15.40 3.90 -14.49
C CYS A 44 -15.38 2.44 -14.03
N GLY A 45 -16.37 2.02 -13.21
CA GLY A 45 -16.45 0.65 -12.70
C GLY A 45 -15.45 0.31 -11.59
N PHE A 46 -14.64 1.27 -11.11
CA PHE A 46 -13.68 1.01 -10.04
C PHE A 46 -14.39 0.59 -8.74
N ALA A 47 -13.90 -0.48 -8.12
CA ALA A 47 -14.44 -1.01 -6.87
C ALA A 47 -13.64 -0.49 -5.66
N PHE A 48 -14.33 0.01 -4.64
CA PHE A 48 -13.71 0.57 -3.43
C PHE A 48 -14.68 0.58 -2.25
N ALA A 49 -14.16 0.76 -1.03
CA ALA A 49 -14.94 0.99 0.15
C ALA A 49 -15.41 2.46 0.19
N ASP A 50 -16.73 2.66 0.18
CA ASP A 50 -17.40 3.95 0.36
C ASP A 50 -17.46 4.32 1.84
N THR A 51 -16.28 4.46 2.44
CA THR A 51 -16.04 4.68 3.87
C THR A 51 -16.13 6.16 4.27
N PRO A 52 -16.72 6.48 5.45
CA PRO A 52 -16.72 7.84 5.99
C PRO A 52 -15.36 8.26 6.58
N ALA A 53 -14.48 7.31 6.91
CA ALA A 53 -13.18 7.60 7.51
C ALA A 53 -12.32 8.47 6.59
N SER A 54 -11.56 9.40 7.17
CA SER A 54 -10.64 10.27 6.43
C SER A 54 -9.27 9.60 6.23
N GLN A 55 -8.39 10.19 5.41
CA GLN A 55 -7.00 9.73 5.31
C GLN A 55 -6.31 9.75 6.66
N SER A 56 -6.49 10.84 7.43
CA SER A 56 -5.88 10.98 8.75
C SER A 56 -6.36 9.92 9.77
N THR A 57 -7.58 9.39 9.61
CA THR A 57 -8.06 8.25 10.42
C THR A 57 -7.24 7.00 10.13
N TYR A 58 -7.00 6.69 8.85
CA TYR A 58 -6.14 5.57 8.47
C TYR A 58 -4.68 5.80 8.89
N ASP A 59 -4.15 7.01 8.70
CA ASP A 59 -2.77 7.34 9.11
C ASP A 59 -2.56 7.11 10.62
N ALA A 60 -3.50 7.56 11.46
CA ALA A 60 -3.47 7.33 12.91
C ALA A 60 -3.60 5.83 13.26
N TYR A 61 -4.48 5.09 12.56
CA TYR A 61 -4.61 3.65 12.73
C TYR A 61 -3.28 2.92 12.52
N TYR A 62 -2.56 3.20 11.42
CA TYR A 62 -1.27 2.58 11.16
C TYR A 62 -0.17 3.08 12.11
N ALA A 63 -0.19 4.35 12.52
CA ALA A 63 0.80 4.87 13.45
C ALA A 63 0.68 4.22 14.84
N ASP A 64 -0.53 4.05 15.35
CA ASP A 64 -0.78 3.65 16.74
C ASP A 64 -1.11 2.16 16.92
N ARG A 65 -1.58 1.48 15.86
CA ARG A 65 -2.18 0.13 15.94
C ARG A 65 -1.71 -0.82 14.84
N SER A 66 -0.58 -0.54 14.19
CA SER A 66 -0.07 -1.40 13.13
C SER A 66 0.27 -2.80 13.64
N LYS A 67 -0.51 -3.80 13.19
CA LYS A 67 -0.18 -5.23 13.38
C LYS A 67 1.13 -5.64 12.67
N TYR A 68 1.59 -4.85 11.70
CA TYR A 68 2.78 -5.15 10.90
C TYR A 68 4.07 -5.02 11.73
N GLU A 69 4.03 -4.28 12.85
CA GLU A 69 5.13 -4.20 13.80
C GLU A 69 5.40 -5.55 14.50
N ASP A 70 4.36 -6.34 14.75
CA ASP A 70 4.47 -7.64 15.39
C ASP A 70 5.02 -8.68 14.42
N ARG A 71 6.24 -9.17 14.70
CA ARG A 71 6.96 -10.15 13.88
C ARG A 71 6.34 -11.55 13.88
N THR A 72 5.40 -11.83 14.78
CA THR A 72 4.76 -13.14 14.89
C THR A 72 3.50 -13.26 14.02
N VAL A 73 2.80 -12.15 13.82
CA VAL A 73 1.52 -12.12 13.08
C VAL A 73 1.55 -11.22 11.84
N GLY A 74 2.49 -10.27 11.78
CA GLY A 74 2.65 -9.34 10.67
C GLY A 74 3.28 -9.98 9.43
N THR A 75 3.04 -9.35 8.28
CA THR A 75 3.67 -9.66 6.98
C THR A 75 4.54 -8.49 6.53
N GLY A 76 5.44 -8.70 5.57
CA GLY A 76 6.37 -7.69 5.08
C GLY A 76 7.72 -7.66 5.82
N GLY A 77 7.85 -8.41 6.92
CA GLY A 77 9.11 -8.58 7.66
C GLY A 77 9.97 -9.77 7.18
N GLY A 78 9.38 -10.74 6.48
CA GLY A 78 10.07 -11.96 6.06
C GLY A 78 10.24 -13.01 7.17
N ASP A 79 9.50 -12.90 8.28
CA ASP A 79 9.55 -13.85 9.41
C ASP A 79 8.78 -15.16 9.12
N ASN A 80 7.82 -15.13 8.18
CA ASN A 80 7.10 -16.30 7.66
C ASN A 80 7.75 -16.81 6.35
N PRO A 81 7.95 -18.13 6.14
CA PRO A 81 8.51 -18.67 4.90
C PRO A 81 7.82 -18.22 3.60
N TYR A 82 6.49 -18.11 3.60
CA TYR A 82 5.74 -17.63 2.42
C TYR A 82 6.01 -16.16 2.14
N ASP A 83 6.08 -15.33 3.18
CA ASP A 83 6.39 -13.91 3.06
C ASP A 83 7.83 -13.71 2.61
N LEU A 84 8.78 -14.45 3.20
CA LEU A 84 10.19 -14.45 2.77
C LEU A 84 10.33 -14.83 1.29
N GLN A 85 9.64 -15.89 0.86
CA GLN A 85 9.67 -16.33 -0.54
C GLN A 85 9.12 -15.24 -1.48
N ARG A 86 8.01 -14.60 -1.10
CA ARG A 86 7.43 -13.49 -1.88
C ARG A 86 8.40 -12.31 -1.97
N LEU A 87 8.94 -11.86 -0.84
CA LEU A 87 9.88 -10.74 -0.77
C LEU A 87 11.14 -10.98 -1.61
N GLU A 88 11.69 -12.19 -1.54
CA GLU A 88 12.84 -12.60 -2.35
C GLU A 88 12.51 -12.62 -3.85
N ALA A 89 11.32 -13.13 -4.23
CA ALA A 89 10.87 -13.12 -5.62
C ALA A 89 10.70 -11.69 -6.17
N VAL A 90 10.15 -10.78 -5.37
CA VAL A 90 10.04 -9.35 -5.72
C VAL A 90 11.41 -8.72 -5.87
N ALA A 91 12.33 -8.93 -4.92
CA ALA A 91 13.68 -8.38 -4.99
C ALA A 91 14.45 -8.91 -6.21
N ALA A 92 14.36 -10.22 -6.51
CA ALA A 92 14.98 -10.81 -7.70
C ALA A 92 14.38 -10.25 -9.00
N PHE A 93 13.06 -10.06 -9.05
CA PHE A 93 12.40 -9.41 -10.18
C PHE A 93 12.95 -8.00 -10.38
N LEU A 94 12.98 -7.17 -9.34
CA LEU A 94 13.51 -5.80 -9.40
C LEU A 94 14.99 -5.79 -9.82
N ALA A 95 15.84 -6.59 -9.20
CA ALA A 95 17.27 -6.68 -9.53
C ALA A 95 17.51 -7.07 -11.01
N SER A 96 16.66 -7.92 -11.58
CA SER A 96 16.77 -8.32 -13.00
C SER A 96 16.36 -7.25 -14.00
N HIS A 97 15.58 -6.24 -13.57
CA HIS A 97 15.08 -5.15 -14.43
C HIS A 97 15.80 -3.82 -14.18
N ILE A 98 16.54 -3.69 -13.08
CA ILE A 98 17.21 -2.45 -12.68
C ILE A 98 18.72 -2.59 -12.95
N PRO A 99 19.29 -1.78 -13.87
CA PRO A 99 20.71 -1.91 -14.24
C PRO A 99 21.67 -1.27 -13.24
N TRP A 100 21.16 -0.59 -12.21
CA TRP A 100 21.90 0.16 -11.20
C TRP A 100 21.54 -0.32 -9.80
N HIS A 101 22.48 -0.23 -8.85
CA HIS A 101 22.29 -0.73 -7.48
C HIS A 101 22.80 0.28 -6.42
N ASP A 102 23.32 1.41 -6.88
CA ASP A 102 23.91 2.49 -6.10
C ASP A 102 23.02 3.74 -6.01
N ARG A 103 21.88 3.77 -6.69
CA ARG A 103 20.88 4.83 -6.54
C ARG A 103 19.99 4.57 -5.31
N PRO A 104 19.46 5.63 -4.67
CA PRO A 104 18.55 5.49 -3.53
C PRO A 104 17.30 4.68 -3.89
N VAL A 105 16.92 3.76 -3.01
CA VAL A 105 15.68 2.98 -3.09
C VAL A 105 14.84 3.27 -1.85
N LEU A 106 13.60 3.66 -2.06
CA LEU A 106 12.61 3.85 -1.01
C LEU A 106 11.56 2.76 -1.07
N ASP A 107 11.35 2.07 0.04
CA ASP A 107 10.17 1.23 0.28
C ASP A 107 9.19 1.99 1.18
N LEU A 108 8.07 2.42 0.61
CA LEU A 108 6.99 3.11 1.33
C LEU A 108 6.01 2.07 1.87
N GLY A 109 5.70 2.14 3.17
CA GLY A 109 4.98 1.07 3.90
C GLY A 109 5.87 -0.16 4.07
N CYS A 110 7.13 0.06 4.45
CA CYS A 110 8.16 -0.98 4.50
C CYS A 110 7.98 -2.03 5.60
N ALA A 111 6.99 -1.88 6.49
CA ALA A 111 6.79 -2.73 7.65
C ALA A 111 8.12 -2.95 8.41
N ASN A 112 8.48 -4.20 8.70
CA ASN A 112 9.72 -4.56 9.39
C ASN A 112 10.95 -4.66 8.46
N GLY A 113 10.87 -4.16 7.21
CA GLY A 113 12.02 -4.04 6.31
C GLY A 113 12.41 -5.32 5.58
N GLY A 114 11.49 -6.27 5.40
CA GLY A 114 11.77 -7.55 4.74
C GLY A 114 12.20 -7.37 3.27
N LEU A 115 11.54 -6.48 2.52
CA LEU A 115 11.91 -6.19 1.13
C LEU A 115 13.29 -5.52 1.05
N LEU A 116 13.59 -4.60 1.96
CA LEU A 116 14.90 -3.93 2.03
C LEU A 116 16.03 -4.95 2.27
N GLN A 117 15.83 -5.91 3.18
CA GLN A 117 16.81 -6.99 3.38
C GLN A 117 17.01 -7.83 2.11
N ALA A 118 15.93 -8.19 1.43
CA ALA A 118 16.01 -8.94 0.18
C ALA A 118 16.76 -8.16 -0.90
N LEU A 119 16.41 -6.89 -1.12
CA LEU A 119 17.10 -6.00 -2.06
C LEU A 119 18.59 -5.83 -1.72
N SER A 120 18.94 -5.71 -0.43
CA SER A 120 20.34 -5.63 0.00
C SER A 120 21.14 -6.87 -0.42
N ARG A 121 20.57 -8.07 -0.35
CA ARG A 121 21.21 -9.32 -0.82
C ARG A 121 21.43 -9.35 -2.34
N HIS A 122 20.59 -8.62 -3.09
CA HIS A 122 20.75 -8.41 -4.54
C HIS A 122 21.66 -7.23 -4.88
N GLY A 123 22.36 -6.64 -3.90
CA GLY A 123 23.41 -5.65 -4.13
C GLY A 123 22.95 -4.20 -4.08
N PHE A 124 21.68 -3.92 -3.78
CA PHE A 124 21.23 -2.53 -3.56
C PHE A 124 21.87 -1.96 -2.28
N THR A 125 22.47 -0.77 -2.40
CA THR A 125 23.36 -0.23 -1.35
C THR A 125 22.79 0.96 -0.57
N ARG A 126 21.75 1.64 -1.09
CA ARG A 126 21.16 2.84 -0.48
C ARG A 126 19.67 2.63 -0.26
N LEU A 127 19.32 2.09 0.90
CA LEU A 127 17.99 1.55 1.20
C LEU A 127 17.30 2.36 2.30
N PHE A 128 16.11 2.86 1.99
CA PHE A 128 15.27 3.69 2.83
C PHE A 128 13.93 3.00 3.05
N GLY A 129 13.47 2.96 4.29
CA GLY A 129 12.15 2.49 4.67
C GLY A 129 11.34 3.60 5.34
N VAL A 130 10.11 3.80 4.88
CA VAL A 130 9.14 4.69 5.53
C VAL A 130 7.94 3.87 5.95
N ASP A 131 7.53 3.99 7.20
CA ASP A 131 6.30 3.36 7.71
C ASP A 131 5.63 4.28 8.73
N PRO A 132 4.28 4.36 8.78
CA PRO A 132 3.60 5.13 9.82
C PRO A 132 3.90 4.63 11.23
N SER A 133 4.14 3.31 11.41
CA SER A 133 4.47 2.75 12.73
C SER A 133 5.89 3.14 13.16
N PRO A 134 6.05 3.75 14.35
CA PRO A 134 7.35 4.00 14.94
C PRO A 134 8.17 2.72 15.16
N GLY A 135 7.52 1.60 15.50
CA GLY A 135 8.19 0.33 15.74
C GLY A 135 8.70 -0.33 14.46
N CYS A 136 7.93 -0.30 13.37
CA CYS A 136 8.38 -0.69 12.03
C CYS A 136 9.65 0.08 11.64
N ALA A 137 9.61 1.42 11.75
CA ALA A 137 10.76 2.26 11.43
C ALA A 137 11.98 1.98 12.34
N ALA A 138 11.76 1.65 13.62
CA ALA A 138 12.83 1.23 14.53
C ALA A 138 13.44 -0.11 14.13
N ASN A 139 12.61 -1.08 13.72
CA ASN A 139 13.06 -2.39 13.22
C ASN A 139 13.91 -2.24 11.94
N VAL A 140 13.51 -1.37 11.01
CA VAL A 140 14.30 -1.04 9.81
C VAL A 140 15.68 -0.48 10.18
N ARG A 141 15.75 0.44 11.16
CA ARG A 141 17.04 0.97 11.65
C ARG A 141 17.90 -0.11 12.30
N ALA A 142 17.29 -1.04 13.04
CA ALA A 142 18.00 -2.16 13.67
C ALA A 142 18.61 -3.12 12.64
N LEU A 143 18.07 -3.18 11.42
CA LEU A 143 18.64 -3.91 10.29
C LEU A 143 19.80 -3.18 9.60
N GLY A 144 20.08 -1.93 9.99
CA GLY A 144 21.14 -1.10 9.41
C GLY A 144 20.73 -0.24 8.22
N PHE A 145 19.42 -0.10 7.96
CA PHE A 145 18.88 0.75 6.88
C PHE A 145 18.37 2.10 7.39
N GLU A 146 18.09 3.03 6.46
CA GLU A 146 17.51 4.33 6.79
C GLU A 146 16.00 4.21 7.05
N GLY A 147 15.60 4.03 8.31
CA GLY A 147 14.19 3.96 8.71
C GLY A 147 13.62 5.34 9.09
N HIS A 148 12.40 5.63 8.65
CA HIS A 148 11.70 6.90 8.92
C HIS A 148 10.25 6.63 9.33
N VAL A 149 9.78 7.40 10.31
CA VAL A 149 8.37 7.38 10.72
C VAL A 149 7.62 8.36 9.83
N GLY A 150 6.59 7.87 9.13
CA GLY A 150 5.76 8.70 8.27
C GLY A 150 4.98 7.90 7.26
N GLY A 151 4.06 8.57 6.57
CA GLY A 151 3.33 8.00 5.45
C GLY A 151 3.79 8.57 4.10
N LEU A 152 3.10 8.15 3.05
CA LEU A 152 3.30 8.61 1.67
C LEU A 152 3.38 10.14 1.54
N PHE A 153 2.57 10.88 2.31
CA PHE A 153 2.45 12.33 2.23
C PHE A 153 3.55 13.11 2.97
N VAL A 154 4.43 12.43 3.71
CA VAL A 154 5.53 13.04 4.48
C VAL A 154 6.90 12.64 3.90
N ALA A 155 6.94 11.58 3.10
CA ALA A 155 8.18 11.08 2.51
C ALA A 155 8.85 12.05 1.52
N SER A 156 8.13 13.05 1.00
CA SER A 156 8.67 14.02 0.02
C SER A 156 9.89 14.78 0.52
N ASP A 157 10.03 14.92 1.83
CA ASP A 157 11.14 15.64 2.46
C ASP A 157 12.44 14.80 2.51
N LEU A 158 12.37 13.51 2.17
CA LEU A 158 13.51 12.59 2.14
C LEU A 158 14.33 12.67 0.84
N GLY A 159 13.82 13.43 -0.15
CA GLY A 159 14.45 13.59 -1.44
C GLY A 159 13.82 12.71 -2.51
N ARG A 160 14.64 12.30 -3.49
CA ARG A 160 14.19 11.54 -4.65
C ARG A 160 14.98 10.25 -4.80
N PHE A 161 14.35 9.27 -5.44
CA PHE A 161 14.79 7.89 -5.43
C PHE A 161 14.84 7.30 -6.84
N GLY A 162 15.86 6.50 -7.09
CA GLY A 162 15.93 5.70 -8.32
C GLY A 162 14.82 4.66 -8.37
N LEU A 163 14.39 4.12 -7.23
CA LEU A 163 13.23 3.24 -7.11
C LEU A 163 12.38 3.68 -5.94
N VAL A 164 11.08 3.81 -6.17
CA VAL A 164 10.06 3.89 -5.11
C VAL A 164 9.19 2.63 -5.19
N SER A 165 9.11 1.89 -4.10
CA SER A 165 8.33 0.66 -3.96
C SER A 165 7.11 0.89 -3.07
N LEU A 166 5.97 0.34 -3.47
CA LEU A 166 4.75 0.20 -2.67
C LEU A 166 4.24 -1.23 -2.81
N SER A 167 4.65 -2.10 -1.91
CA SER A 167 4.15 -3.48 -1.83
C SER A 167 3.01 -3.55 -0.81
N HIS A 168 1.78 -3.71 -1.28
CA HIS A 168 0.58 -3.83 -0.44
C HIS A 168 0.24 -2.59 0.39
N VAL A 169 0.30 -1.42 -0.24
CA VAL A 169 0.07 -0.12 0.42
C VAL A 169 -1.03 0.68 -0.27
N LEU A 170 -1.03 0.72 -1.60
CA LEU A 170 -1.90 1.62 -2.34
C LEU A 170 -3.39 1.25 -2.17
N GLU A 171 -3.70 -0.03 -1.91
CA GLU A 171 -5.04 -0.50 -1.56
C GLU A 171 -5.57 0.11 -0.25
N HIS A 172 -4.70 0.61 0.63
CA HIS A 172 -5.05 1.21 1.92
C HIS A 172 -5.17 2.74 1.87
N VAL A 173 -4.70 3.38 0.80
CA VAL A 173 -4.63 4.84 0.71
C VAL A 173 -5.95 5.44 0.24
N ARG A 174 -6.58 6.30 1.05
CA ARG A 174 -7.89 6.89 0.71
C ARG A 174 -7.79 7.97 -0.37
N VAL A 175 -6.77 8.82 -0.30
CA VAL A 175 -6.64 10.02 -1.16
C VAL A 175 -5.64 9.73 -2.30
N LEU A 176 -6.08 8.91 -3.26
CA LEU A 176 -5.22 8.40 -4.34
C LEU A 176 -4.73 9.47 -5.33
N ASP A 177 -5.46 10.55 -5.53
CA ASP A 177 -5.03 11.68 -6.36
C ASP A 177 -3.80 12.39 -5.76
N ALA A 178 -3.83 12.67 -4.45
CA ALA A 178 -2.67 13.19 -3.75
C ALA A 178 -1.53 12.16 -3.70
N ALA A 179 -1.86 10.88 -3.55
CA ALA A 179 -0.89 9.79 -3.51
C ALA A 179 -0.07 9.73 -4.81
N THR A 180 -0.73 9.73 -5.97
CA THR A 180 -0.04 9.73 -7.27
C THR A 180 0.85 10.96 -7.47
N SER A 181 0.41 12.13 -6.98
CA SER A 181 1.22 13.36 -7.04
C SER A 181 2.48 13.26 -6.18
N ALA A 182 2.37 12.71 -4.96
CA ALA A 182 3.50 12.46 -4.07
C ALA A 182 4.47 11.43 -4.65
N LEU A 183 3.96 10.34 -5.24
CA LEU A 183 4.82 9.33 -5.89
C LEU A 183 5.63 9.92 -7.04
N ARG A 184 5.03 10.79 -7.86
CA ARG A 184 5.74 11.47 -8.96
C ARG A 184 6.85 12.39 -8.47
N SER A 185 6.69 13.06 -7.33
CA SER A 185 7.75 13.93 -6.79
C SER A 185 8.91 13.12 -6.20
N LEU A 186 8.63 11.94 -5.64
CA LEU A 186 9.63 11.04 -5.06
C LEU A 186 10.49 10.29 -6.08
N VAL A 187 9.96 9.96 -7.26
CA VAL A 187 10.71 9.19 -8.27
C VAL A 187 11.65 10.10 -9.05
N ASP A 188 12.94 9.76 -9.10
CA ASP A 188 13.96 10.49 -9.85
C ASP A 188 13.74 10.46 -11.37
N GLU A 189 14.45 11.34 -12.10
CA GLU A 189 14.56 11.20 -13.55
C GLU A 189 15.17 9.84 -13.92
N GLY A 190 14.54 9.11 -14.84
CA GLY A 190 14.91 7.73 -15.17
C GLY A 190 14.82 6.76 -13.99
N GLY A 191 14.10 7.14 -12.93
CA GLY A 191 13.73 6.26 -11.82
C GLY A 191 12.50 5.41 -12.14
N LEU A 192 12.20 4.48 -11.26
CA LEU A 192 11.12 3.52 -11.41
C LEU A 192 10.16 3.59 -10.22
N LEU A 193 8.90 3.31 -10.49
CA LEU A 193 7.87 3.10 -9.49
C LEU A 193 7.44 1.63 -9.56
N TYR A 194 7.60 0.91 -8.46
CA TYR A 194 7.05 -0.44 -8.29
C TYR A 194 5.81 -0.37 -7.40
N VAL A 195 4.71 -0.96 -7.87
CA VAL A 195 3.46 -1.06 -7.12
C VAL A 195 2.94 -2.48 -7.21
N GLU A 196 2.63 -3.07 -6.07
CA GLU A 196 2.00 -4.38 -5.93
C GLU A 196 0.77 -4.24 -5.03
N THR A 197 -0.37 -4.75 -5.49
CA THR A 197 -1.66 -4.71 -4.79
C THR A 197 -2.46 -5.97 -5.15
N PRO A 198 -3.41 -6.43 -4.31
CA PRO A 198 -4.32 -7.52 -4.66
C PRO A 198 -5.08 -7.26 -5.97
N ASP A 199 -5.22 -8.29 -6.81
CA ASP A 199 -5.97 -8.20 -8.08
C ASP A 199 -7.44 -8.56 -7.90
N ALA A 200 -8.28 -7.52 -7.86
CA ALA A 200 -9.73 -7.62 -7.71
C ALA A 200 -10.41 -8.42 -8.83
N ALA A 201 -9.79 -8.56 -10.02
CA ALA A 201 -10.33 -9.37 -11.09
C ALA A 201 -10.33 -10.87 -10.74
N GLY A 202 -9.45 -11.29 -9.83
CA GLY A 202 -9.30 -12.68 -9.38
C GLY A 202 -10.19 -13.08 -8.20
N TYR A 203 -10.84 -12.12 -7.51
CA TYR A 203 -11.52 -12.38 -6.23
C TYR A 203 -12.59 -13.47 -6.33
N ALA A 204 -13.41 -13.44 -7.38
CA ALA A 204 -14.47 -14.43 -7.59
C ALA A 204 -13.93 -15.85 -7.84
N GLY A 205 -12.71 -15.98 -8.35
CA GLY A 205 -12.06 -17.26 -8.64
C GLY A 205 -11.36 -17.89 -7.43
N CYS A 206 -11.22 -17.16 -6.33
CA CYS A 206 -10.53 -17.62 -5.13
C CYS A 206 -11.42 -17.43 -3.88
N LEU A 207 -12.18 -18.45 -3.50
CA LEU A 207 -13.09 -18.42 -2.34
C LEU A 207 -12.37 -18.23 -0.98
N ARG A 208 -11.04 -18.22 -0.94
CA ARG A 208 -10.24 -17.84 0.23
C ARG A 208 -10.13 -16.31 0.40
N ALA A 209 -10.26 -15.57 -0.70
CA ALA A 209 -9.86 -14.17 -0.83
C ALA A 209 -10.92 -13.11 -0.48
N PRO A 210 -12.24 -13.25 -0.74
CA PRO A 210 -13.16 -12.13 -0.50
C PRO A 210 -13.22 -11.75 0.99
N PHE A 211 -13.16 -12.70 1.92
CA PHE A 211 -13.11 -12.37 3.36
C PHE A 211 -11.76 -11.81 3.82
N GLN A 212 -10.67 -12.08 3.07
CA GLN A 212 -9.36 -11.53 3.38
C GLN A 212 -9.16 -10.14 2.78
N ASP A 213 -9.73 -9.87 1.60
CA ASP A 213 -9.53 -8.64 0.86
C ASP A 213 -10.62 -7.59 1.08
N PHE A 214 -11.82 -7.97 1.52
CA PHE A 214 -12.85 -7.05 2.01
C PHE A 214 -12.71 -6.90 3.53
N ASN A 215 -11.68 -6.16 3.96
CA ASN A 215 -11.37 -5.94 5.37
C ASN A 215 -11.35 -4.43 5.70
N THR A 216 -11.00 -4.06 6.93
CA THR A 216 -10.98 -2.66 7.38
C THR A 216 -9.88 -1.80 6.75
N GLU A 217 -8.78 -2.41 6.30
CA GLU A 217 -7.59 -1.78 5.73
C GLU A 217 -7.66 -1.67 4.19
N HIS A 218 -8.18 -2.69 3.51
CA HIS A 218 -8.27 -2.78 2.04
C HIS A 218 -9.48 -1.99 1.54
N ILE A 219 -9.29 -0.71 1.27
CA ILE A 219 -10.36 0.22 0.88
C ILE A 219 -10.42 0.54 -0.61
N ASN A 220 -9.45 0.06 -1.38
CA ASN A 220 -9.42 0.18 -2.83
C ASN A 220 -9.15 -1.20 -3.44
N HIS A 221 -9.95 -1.62 -4.42
CA HIS A 221 -9.86 -2.97 -5.01
C HIS A 221 -9.41 -2.84 -6.46
N PHE A 222 -8.09 -2.90 -6.66
CA PHE A 222 -7.49 -2.69 -7.97
C PHE A 222 -7.59 -3.92 -8.85
N THR A 223 -8.05 -3.70 -10.07
CA THR A 223 -7.67 -4.50 -11.24
C THR A 223 -6.48 -3.83 -11.93
N ARG A 224 -5.79 -4.57 -12.81
CA ARG A 224 -4.79 -4.00 -13.71
C ARG A 224 -5.27 -2.71 -14.41
N ARG A 225 -6.47 -2.74 -14.99
CA ARG A 225 -7.04 -1.60 -15.74
C ARG A 225 -7.23 -0.36 -14.85
N SER A 226 -7.72 -0.56 -13.62
CA SER A 226 -7.91 0.56 -12.68
C SER A 226 -6.59 1.12 -12.18
N LEU A 227 -5.57 0.28 -11.99
CA LEU A 227 -4.24 0.74 -11.59
C LEU A 227 -3.59 1.57 -12.71
N GLU A 228 -3.66 1.09 -13.97
CA GLU A 228 -3.23 1.84 -15.16
C GLU A 228 -4.01 3.17 -15.31
N SER A 229 -5.31 3.17 -15.01
CA SER A 229 -6.12 4.40 -15.06
C SER A 229 -5.70 5.42 -13.99
N LEU A 230 -5.25 4.96 -12.82
CA LEU A 230 -4.80 5.81 -11.74
C LEU A 230 -3.40 6.39 -11.98
N LEU A 231 -2.44 5.52 -12.36
CA LEU A 231 -1.03 5.91 -12.53
C LEU A 231 -0.76 6.57 -13.89
N GLY A 232 -1.70 6.45 -14.82
CA GLY A 232 -1.49 6.73 -16.24
C GLY A 232 -0.95 5.48 -16.95
N ALA A 233 -1.28 5.32 -18.23
CA ALA A 233 -0.69 4.24 -19.02
C ALA A 233 0.83 4.40 -19.08
N ALA A 234 1.56 3.29 -18.88
CA ALA A 234 3.00 3.21 -19.09
C ALA A 234 3.37 3.34 -20.58
#